data_AF-A0A7G2K083-F1
#
_entry.id   AF-A0A7G2K083-F1
#
_cell.length_a   1.000
_cell.length_b   1.000
_cell.length_c   1.000
_cell.angle_alpha   90.00
_cell.angle_beta   90.00
_cell.angle_gamma   90.00
#
_symmetry.space_group_name_H-M   'P 1'
#
loop_
_entity.id
_entity.type
_entity.pdbx_description
1 polymer ?
#
loop_
_entity_poly.entity_id
_entity_poly.type
_entity_poly.pdbx_seq_one_letter_code
_entity_poly.pdbx_strand_id
1 'polypeptide(L)'
;MLSKDYRYFLDGIELTDSITLDFHKHFFQTISCGAFLLKDPANYRFIDYKADYLNSEYDEAHGVPNLVAKSLQTTRRFDALKLWFTLEALGEDLYASMIDHGVKLTKEVEQYINDTPALEMLVPSQFASVLFRVVPKDYPA
;
A
#
# COMPACT_ATOMS: atom_id res chain seq x y z
N MET A 1 -5.64 1.22 -7.61
CA MET A 1 -6.25 0.42 -6.53
C MET A 1 -6.81 -0.86 -7.14
N LEU A 2 -6.74 -2.00 -6.45
CA LEU A 2 -7.36 -3.26 -6.90
C LEU A 2 -8.89 -3.17 -6.86
N SER A 3 -9.44 -2.55 -5.80
CA SER A 3 -10.84 -2.16 -5.71
C SER A 3 -11.27 -1.34 -6.93
N LYS A 4 -12.38 -1.73 -7.57
CA LYS A 4 -13.03 -0.95 -8.63
C LYS A 4 -13.93 0.14 -8.04
N ASP A 5 -14.62 -0.15 -6.94
CA ASP A 5 -15.58 0.75 -6.30
C ASP A 5 -14.90 1.95 -5.64
N TYR A 6 -13.70 1.78 -5.10
CA TYR A 6 -12.96 2.83 -4.38
C TYR A 6 -11.74 3.34 -5.15
N ARG A 7 -11.57 2.94 -6.43
CA ARG A 7 -10.43 3.35 -7.25
C ARG A 7 -10.27 4.86 -7.36
N TYR A 8 -11.39 5.58 -7.33
CA TYR A 8 -11.46 7.04 -7.45
C TYR A 8 -10.69 7.80 -6.36
N PHE A 9 -10.39 7.16 -5.22
CA PHE A 9 -9.50 7.77 -4.21
C PHE A 9 -8.08 8.03 -4.72
N LEU A 10 -7.70 7.42 -5.84
CA LEU A 10 -6.41 7.60 -6.49
C LEU A 10 -6.52 8.40 -7.80
N ASP A 11 -7.63 9.08 -8.07
CA ASP A 11 -7.73 9.93 -9.27
C ASP A 11 -6.64 11.01 -9.21
N GLY A 12 -5.91 11.20 -10.31
CA GLY A 12 -4.74 12.07 -10.38
C GLY A 12 -3.42 11.40 -10.00
N ILE A 13 -3.42 10.13 -9.58
CA ILE A 13 -2.18 9.40 -9.26
C ILE A 13 -1.22 9.34 -10.45
N GLU A 14 -1.75 9.32 -11.68
CA GLU A 14 -0.98 9.37 -12.92
C GLU A 14 -0.20 10.67 -13.12
N LEU A 15 -0.50 11.73 -12.38
CA LEU A 15 0.24 13.00 -12.41
C LEU A 15 1.50 12.97 -11.52
N THR A 16 1.59 12.03 -10.59
CA THR A 16 2.73 11.90 -9.67
C THR A 16 4.00 11.41 -10.34
N ASP A 17 5.16 11.77 -9.81
CA ASP A 17 6.46 11.28 -10.30
C ASP A 17 6.88 9.97 -9.65
N SER A 18 6.32 9.66 -8.48
CA SER A 18 6.64 8.45 -7.73
C SER A 18 5.51 8.01 -6.81
N ILE A 19 5.44 6.72 -6.52
CA ILE A 19 4.43 6.10 -5.64
C ILE A 19 5.14 5.14 -4.70
N THR A 20 4.80 5.20 -3.41
CA THR A 20 5.14 4.17 -2.42
C THR A 20 3.90 3.33 -2.10
N LEU A 21 4.05 2.01 -2.04
CA LEU A 21 3.00 1.07 -1.63
C LEU A 21 3.49 0.22 -0.47
N ASP A 22 2.69 0.14 0.58
CA ASP A 22 2.93 -0.77 1.70
C ASP A 22 1.96 -1.95 1.61
N PHE A 23 2.37 -3.02 0.92
CA PHE A 23 1.51 -4.20 0.78
C PHE A 23 1.23 -4.90 2.12
N HIS A 24 2.12 -4.72 3.11
CA HIS A 24 1.91 -5.24 4.45
C HIS A 24 0.85 -4.48 5.28
N LYS A 25 0.20 -3.47 4.69
CA LYS A 25 -0.98 -2.80 5.25
C LYS A 25 -2.25 -3.41 4.64
N HIS A 26 -2.88 -2.71 3.71
CA HIS A 26 -4.19 -3.09 3.17
C HIS A 26 -4.14 -4.19 2.09
N PHE A 27 -2.97 -4.77 1.81
CA PHE A 27 -2.83 -5.91 0.90
C PHE A 27 -2.48 -7.20 1.66
N PHE A 28 -2.75 -7.28 2.96
CA PHE A 28 -2.71 -8.54 3.71
C PHE A 28 -1.38 -9.32 3.60
N GLN A 29 -0.27 -8.64 3.29
CA GLN A 29 1.05 -9.26 3.24
C GLN A 29 1.72 -9.23 4.61
N THR A 30 2.57 -10.21 4.89
CA THR A 30 3.40 -10.18 6.10
C THR A 30 4.51 -9.13 5.99
N ILE A 31 4.86 -8.50 7.12
CA ILE A 31 5.96 -7.52 7.19
C ILE A 31 7.30 -8.21 6.89
N SER A 32 8.21 -7.59 6.13
CA SER A 32 8.07 -6.33 5.36
C SER A 32 7.58 -6.62 3.94
N CYS A 33 6.68 -5.81 3.37
CA CYS A 33 6.34 -5.94 1.95
C CYS A 33 5.88 -4.59 1.41
N GLY A 34 6.60 -4.06 0.43
CA GLY A 34 6.27 -2.78 -0.17
C GLY A 34 6.95 -2.59 -1.52
N ALA A 35 6.57 -1.52 -2.20
CA ALA A 35 7.15 -1.10 -3.47
C ALA A 35 7.37 0.40 -3.50
N PHE A 36 8.40 0.81 -4.24
CA PHE A 36 8.63 2.17 -4.65
C PHE A 36 8.68 2.21 -6.17
N LEU A 37 7.75 2.94 -6.77
CA LEU A 37 7.58 3.05 -8.21
C LEU A 37 7.94 4.46 -8.64
N LEU A 38 8.75 4.58 -9.69
CA LEU A 38 9.07 5.84 -10.35
C LEU A 38 8.35 5.89 -11.70
N LYS A 39 7.76 7.04 -12.04
CA LYS A 39 7.19 7.26 -13.38
C LYS A 39 8.29 7.24 -14.45
N ASP A 40 9.38 7.95 -14.20
CA ASP A 40 10.58 7.90 -15.03
C ASP A 40 11.60 6.92 -14.43
N PRO A 41 11.80 5.72 -15.01
CA PRO A 41 12.75 4.75 -14.51
C PRO A 41 14.20 5.26 -14.59
N ALA A 42 14.52 6.25 -15.42
CA ALA A 42 15.86 6.83 -15.46
C ALA A 42 16.23 7.52 -14.14
N ASN A 43 15.25 7.88 -13.30
CA ASN A 43 15.49 8.50 -11.99
C ASN A 43 16.04 7.51 -10.94
N TYR A 44 16.04 6.19 -11.20
CA TYR A 44 16.80 5.25 -10.36
C TYR A 44 18.29 5.58 -10.32
N ARG A 45 18.82 6.35 -11.28
CA ARG A 45 20.20 6.88 -11.27
C ARG A 45 20.58 7.61 -9.98
N PHE A 46 19.62 8.20 -9.27
CA PHE A 46 19.89 8.94 -8.04
C PHE A 46 20.20 8.04 -6.84
N ILE A 47 19.85 6.76 -6.92
CA ILE A 47 20.17 5.75 -5.90
C ILE A 47 21.07 4.65 -6.44
N ASP A 48 21.56 4.80 -7.67
CA ASP A 48 22.46 3.84 -8.30
C ASP A 48 23.81 3.88 -7.58
N TYR A 49 24.23 2.71 -7.11
CA TYR A 49 25.53 2.51 -6.48
C TYR A 49 26.23 1.34 -7.16
N LYS A 50 27.27 1.68 -7.94
CA LYS A 50 28.07 0.70 -8.67
C LYS A 50 29.22 0.20 -7.80
N ALA A 51 29.25 -1.11 -7.60
CA ALA A 51 30.43 -1.87 -7.23
C ALA A 51 30.67 -2.94 -8.30
N ASP A 52 31.89 -3.04 -8.81
CA ASP A 52 32.25 -3.87 -9.98
C ASP A 52 31.89 -5.35 -9.80
N TYR A 53 31.95 -5.86 -8.56
CA TYR A 53 31.61 -7.25 -8.24
C TYR A 53 30.10 -7.53 -8.14
N LEU A 54 29.27 -6.49 -8.08
CA LEU A 54 27.80 -6.58 -8.02
C LEU A 54 27.13 -6.18 -9.33
N ASN A 55 27.79 -5.35 -10.14
CA ASN A 55 27.24 -4.72 -11.33
C ASN A 55 28.22 -4.91 -12.49
N SER A 56 28.37 -6.16 -12.94
CA SER A 56 29.26 -6.50 -14.05
C SER A 56 28.83 -5.80 -15.34
N GLU A 57 29.72 -5.00 -15.93
CA GLU A 57 29.48 -4.36 -17.24
C GLU A 57 29.20 -5.39 -18.34
N TYR A 58 29.78 -6.58 -18.22
CA TYR A 58 29.49 -7.70 -19.11
C TYR A 58 28.02 -8.13 -18.99
N ASP A 59 27.51 -8.32 -17.77
CA ASP A 59 26.12 -8.73 -17.55
C ASP A 59 25.14 -7.65 -18.02
N GLU A 60 25.47 -6.38 -17.78
CA GLU A 60 24.69 -5.23 -18.27
C GLU A 60 24.65 -5.19 -19.81
N ALA A 61 25.80 -5.38 -20.47
CA ALA A 61 25.90 -5.44 -21.94
C ALA A 61 25.12 -6.62 -22.55
N HIS A 62 24.93 -7.71 -21.80
CA HIS A 62 24.14 -8.87 -22.21
C HIS A 62 22.68 -8.81 -21.73
N GLY A 63 22.24 -7.68 -21.15
CA GLY A 63 20.86 -7.44 -20.77
C GLY A 63 20.39 -8.21 -19.54
N VAL A 64 21.31 -8.69 -18.70
CA VAL A 64 20.97 -9.37 -17.44
C VAL A 64 20.33 -8.35 -16.48
N PRO A 65 19.12 -8.60 -15.95
CA PRO A 65 18.46 -7.64 -15.07
C PRO A 65 19.23 -7.42 -13.76
N ASN A 66 19.75 -6.21 -13.58
CA ASN A 66 20.37 -5.80 -12.32
C ASN A 66 19.34 -5.09 -11.43
N LEU A 67 19.03 -5.72 -10.29
CA LEU A 67 18.08 -5.18 -9.31
C LEU A 67 18.75 -4.45 -8.15
N VAL A 68 20.08 -4.52 -8.04
CA VAL A 68 20.85 -3.83 -6.98
C VAL A 68 20.77 -2.32 -7.18
N ALA A 69 20.87 -1.85 -8.42
CA ALA A 69 20.75 -0.42 -8.79
C ALA A 69 19.35 0.19 -8.53
N LYS A 70 18.36 -0.59 -8.09
CA LYS A 70 16.98 -0.15 -7.84
C LYS A 70 16.64 -0.07 -6.35
N SER A 71 17.65 -0.13 -5.48
CA SER A 71 17.49 -0.24 -4.04
C SER A 71 18.69 0.33 -3.32
N LEU A 72 18.48 0.97 -2.17
CA LEU A 72 19.57 1.34 -1.26
C LEU A 72 20.20 0.12 -0.58
N GLN A 73 19.49 -1.02 -0.56
CA GLN A 73 19.98 -2.28 -0.04
C GLN A 73 20.56 -3.14 -1.17
N THR A 74 21.76 -3.67 -0.95
CA THR A 74 22.37 -4.69 -1.82
C THR A 74 21.65 -6.04 -1.69
N THR A 75 21.73 -6.66 -0.51
CA THR A 75 21.06 -7.94 -0.22
C THR A 75 19.63 -7.67 0.26
N ARG A 76 18.66 -8.36 -0.34
CA ARG A 76 17.24 -8.22 0.02
C ARG A 76 16.49 -9.55 -0.09
N ARG A 77 15.38 -9.65 0.64
CA ARG A 77 14.49 -10.82 0.61
C ARG A 77 13.66 -10.85 -0.68
N PHE A 78 13.17 -12.02 -1.05
CA PHE A 78 12.26 -12.19 -2.18
C PHE A 78 10.81 -11.84 -1.79
N ASP A 79 10.57 -10.62 -1.32
CA ASP A 79 9.23 -10.17 -0.87
C ASP A 79 8.22 -10.08 -2.01
N ALA A 80 8.67 -10.03 -3.27
CA ALA A 80 7.79 -10.10 -4.43
C ALA A 80 7.11 -11.48 -4.57
N LEU A 81 7.72 -12.57 -4.08
CA LEU A 81 7.15 -13.92 -4.20
C LEU A 81 5.85 -14.07 -3.43
N LYS A 82 5.78 -13.60 -2.19
CA LYS A 82 4.56 -13.70 -1.37
C LYS A 82 3.40 -12.87 -1.92
N LEU A 83 3.70 -11.69 -2.47
CA LEU A 83 2.71 -10.85 -3.12
C LEU A 83 2.17 -11.53 -4.38
N TRP A 84 3.07 -12.01 -5.24
CA TRP A 84 2.71 -12.75 -6.45
C TRP A 84 1.89 -14.00 -6.10
N PHE A 85 2.34 -14.80 -5.14
CA PHE A 85 1.64 -16.02 -4.74
C PHE A 85 0.23 -15.74 -4.21
N THR A 86 0.04 -14.64 -3.47
CA THR A 86 -1.28 -14.22 -2.99
C THR A 86 -2.18 -13.81 -4.15
N LEU A 87 -1.65 -13.06 -5.13
CA LEU A 87 -2.40 -12.67 -6.33
C LEU A 87 -2.83 -13.89 -7.15
N GLU A 88 -1.91 -14.84 -7.39
CA GLU A 88 -2.20 -16.08 -8.12
C GLU A 88 -3.20 -16.97 -7.38
N ALA A 89 -3.06 -17.10 -6.06
CA ALA A 89 -3.91 -17.99 -5.27
C ALA A 89 -5.34 -17.46 -5.08
N LEU A 90 -5.51 -16.14 -4.92
CA LEU A 90 -6.81 -15.53 -4.68
C LEU A 90 -7.48 -15.04 -5.97
N GLY A 91 -6.69 -14.63 -6.97
CA GLY A 91 -7.16 -13.84 -8.10
C GLY A 91 -7.46 -12.38 -7.72
N GLU A 92 -7.50 -11.51 -8.73
CA GLU A 92 -7.69 -10.06 -8.50
C GLU A 92 -9.06 -9.73 -7.89
N ASP A 93 -10.14 -10.38 -8.34
CA ASP A 93 -11.50 -10.05 -7.91
C ASP A 93 -11.73 -10.36 -6.42
N LEU A 94 -11.30 -11.54 -5.94
CA LEU A 94 -11.42 -11.88 -4.52
C LEU A 94 -10.55 -10.94 -3.68
N TYR A 95 -9.32 -10.67 -4.13
CA TYR A 95 -8.40 -9.81 -3.41
C TYR A 95 -8.91 -8.36 -3.32
N ALA A 96 -9.50 -7.83 -4.39
CA ALA A 96 -10.19 -6.55 -4.39
C ALA A 96 -11.37 -6.54 -3.41
N SER A 97 -12.18 -7.60 -3.39
CA SER A 97 -13.35 -7.70 -2.50
C SER A 97 -13.00 -7.66 -1.02
N MET A 98 -11.82 -8.16 -0.64
CA MET A 98 -11.30 -8.09 0.74
C MET A 98 -11.02 -6.64 1.15
N ILE A 99 -10.49 -5.82 0.23
CA ILE A 99 -10.26 -4.39 0.46
C ILE A 99 -11.61 -3.68 0.56
N ASP A 100 -12.53 -3.96 -0.37
CA ASP A 100 -13.87 -3.36 -0.41
C ASP A 100 -14.64 -3.64 0.89
N HIS A 101 -14.53 -4.86 1.41
CA HIS A 101 -15.12 -5.25 2.68
C HIS A 101 -14.63 -4.38 3.84
N GLY A 102 -13.33 -4.09 3.92
CA GLY A 102 -12.77 -3.23 4.96
C GLY A 102 -13.32 -1.79 4.91
N VAL A 103 -13.49 -1.23 3.71
CA VAL A 103 -14.08 0.11 3.54
C VAL A 103 -15.55 0.11 3.91
N LYS A 104 -16.30 -0.91 3.47
CA LYS A 104 -17.72 -1.06 3.80
C LYS A 104 -17.93 -1.22 5.32
N LEU A 105 -17.13 -2.04 5.98
CA LEU A 105 -17.19 -2.24 7.42
C LEU A 105 -16.96 -0.92 8.17
N THR A 106 -16.05 -0.09 7.69
CA THR A 106 -15.79 1.24 8.28
C THR A 106 -17.03 2.12 8.23
N LYS A 107 -17.80 2.08 7.13
CA LYS A 107 -19.08 2.80 7.01
C LYS A 107 -20.17 2.25 7.92
N GLU A 108 -20.24 0.94 8.09
CA GLU A 108 -21.16 0.28 9.03
C GLU A 108 -20.84 0.68 10.48
N VAL A 109 -19.56 0.75 10.83
CA VAL A 109 -19.11 1.20 12.16
C VAL A 109 -19.41 2.69 12.38
N GLU A 110 -19.21 3.54 11.38
CA GLU A 110 -19.61 4.95 11.44
C GLU A 110 -21.11 5.10 11.75
N GLN A 111 -21.97 4.34 11.08
CA GLN A 111 -23.41 4.35 11.34
C GLN A 111 -23.71 3.88 12.78
N TYR A 112 -23.09 2.77 13.21
CA TYR A 112 -23.25 2.26 14.57
C TYR A 112 -22.89 3.31 15.64
N ILE A 113 -21.81 4.06 15.42
CA ILE A 113 -21.37 5.12 16.33
C ILE A 113 -22.39 6.26 16.36
N ASN A 114 -22.86 6.72 15.20
CA ASN A 114 -23.88 7.78 15.12
C ASN A 114 -25.19 7.39 15.82
N ASP A 115 -25.54 6.10 15.81
CA ASP A 115 -26.73 5.57 16.48
C ASP A 115 -26.51 5.31 17.98
N THR A 116 -25.29 5.53 18.50
CA THR A 116 -24.92 5.28 19.90
C THR A 116 -24.77 6.61 20.66
N PRO A 117 -25.72 6.98 21.55
CA PRO A 117 -25.73 8.32 22.19
C PRO A 117 -24.52 8.67 23.06
N ALA A 118 -23.73 7.68 23.48
CA ALA A 118 -22.52 7.89 24.29
C ALA A 118 -21.25 8.03 23.43
N LEU A 119 -21.37 7.98 22.11
CA LEU A 119 -20.26 8.10 21.17
C LEU A 119 -20.53 9.25 20.19
N GLU A 120 -19.47 9.83 19.68
CA GLU A 120 -19.54 10.92 18.71
C GLU A 120 -18.46 10.74 17.65
N MET A 121 -18.86 10.76 16.38
CA MET A 121 -17.93 10.80 15.25
C MET A 121 -17.20 12.15 15.22
N LEU A 122 -15.87 12.12 15.14
CA LEU A 122 -15.07 13.34 15.04
C LEU A 122 -14.89 13.81 13.59
N VAL A 123 -14.83 12.87 12.65
CA VAL A 123 -14.83 13.12 11.21
C VAL A 123 -15.57 12.00 10.48
N PRO A 124 -16.21 12.26 9.33
CA PRO A 124 -16.78 11.20 8.51
C PRO A 124 -15.70 10.17 8.12
N SER A 125 -16.06 8.89 8.10
CA SER A 125 -15.08 7.87 7.68
C SER A 125 -14.75 8.02 6.19
N GLN A 126 -13.48 7.85 5.81
CA GLN A 126 -13.03 8.02 4.44
C GLN A 126 -12.57 6.71 3.78
N PHE A 127 -11.89 5.84 4.54
CA PHE A 127 -11.37 4.58 4.03
C PHE A 127 -11.51 3.47 5.07
N ALA A 128 -10.41 2.99 5.65
CA ALA A 128 -10.37 1.87 6.58
C ALA A 128 -10.08 2.32 8.03
N SER A 129 -10.60 3.48 8.43
CA SER A 129 -10.38 4.06 9.76
C SER A 129 -11.57 4.90 10.20
N VAL A 130 -11.88 4.81 11.49
CA VAL A 130 -12.96 5.53 12.16
C VAL A 130 -12.37 6.33 13.30
N LEU A 131 -12.64 7.63 13.34
CA LEU A 131 -12.21 8.51 14.42
C LEU A 131 -13.44 9.01 15.18
N PHE A 132 -13.54 8.64 16.45
CA PHE A 132 -14.65 8.96 17.33
C PHE A 132 -14.15 9.21 18.75
N ARG A 133 -15.02 9.75 19.60
CA ARG A 133 -14.78 9.89 21.04
C ARG A 133 -15.95 9.35 21.84
N VAL A 134 -15.69 9.10 23.12
CA VAL A 134 -16.74 8.85 24.12
C VAL A 134 -17.24 10.18 24.65
N VAL A 135 -18.56 10.32 24.78
CA VAL A 135 -19.24 11.45 25.40
C VAL A 135 -19.96 10.92 26.66
N PRO A 136 -19.31 10.95 27.83
CA PRO A 136 -19.91 10.39 29.04
C PRO A 136 -21.10 11.25 29.47
N LYS A 137 -22.18 10.59 29.89
CA LYS A 137 -23.26 11.28 30.61
C LYS A 137 -22.70 11.68 31.98
N ASP A 138 -22.92 12.94 32.36
CA ASP A 138 -22.56 13.50 33.67
C ASP A 138 -21.04 13.64 33.95
N TYR A 139 -20.20 13.76 32.92
CA TYR A 139 -18.79 14.12 33.14
C TYR A 139 -18.68 15.59 33.55
N PRO A 140 -18.04 15.92 34.69
CA PRO A 140 -17.80 17.31 35.06
C PRO A 140 -16.93 18.00 34.00
N ALA A 141 -17.31 19.23 33.64
CA ALA A 141 -16.54 20.08 32.73
C ALA A 141 -15.17 20.45 33.32
#